data_AF-A0A9D6W1Z1-F1
#
_entry.id   AF-A0A9D6W1Z1-F1
#
_cell.length_a   1.000
_cell.length_b   1.000
_cell.length_c   1.000
_cell.angle_alpha   90.00
_cell.angle_beta   90.00
_cell.angle_gamma   90.00
#
_symmetry.space_group_name_H-M   'P 1'
#
loop_
_entity.id
_entity.type
_entity.pdbx_description
1 polymer ?
#
loop_
_entity_poly.entity_id
_entity_poly.type
_entity_poly.pdbx_seq_one_letter_code
_entity_poly.pdbx_strand_id
1 'polypeptide(L)'
;MLDEPYPDDLPVVPACRDCNAGFSPDEEYVACLVECMLAGSTASSKIGREKIARILAQRPALAARLAQAREETPDGVRFAIEDQRVRNVVLKLARGHALFDLNEAHREQPSRFEFLPLFAMSAPARELFERRPTASCFPEVGSRAMQRLVLSPEKQLPTIGPAPWIKIQPGRYRYLVSAGVGAIVRIVFSEYFASEVAWG
;
A
#
# COMPACT_ATOMS: atom_id res chain seq x y z
N MET A 1 -4.86 0.20 -8.89
CA MET A 1 -3.68 0.50 -8.06
C MET A 1 -2.47 0.84 -8.92
N LEU A 2 -1.97 -0.07 -9.77
CA LEU A 2 -0.87 0.19 -10.71
C LEU A 2 -1.35 0.61 -12.11
N ASP A 3 -0.48 1.30 -12.84
CA ASP A 3 -0.65 1.65 -14.25
C ASP A 3 0.13 0.73 -15.17
N GLU A 4 -0.40 0.52 -16.37
CA GLU A 4 0.29 -0.17 -17.45
C GLU A 4 1.27 0.78 -18.16
N PRO A 5 2.42 0.30 -18.66
CA PRO A 5 2.88 -1.09 -18.56
C PRO A 5 3.34 -1.45 -17.13
N TYR A 6 3.10 -2.70 -16.75
CA TYR A 6 3.57 -3.21 -15.46
C TYR A 6 5.08 -3.55 -15.53
N PRO A 7 5.79 -3.50 -14.40
CA PRO A 7 7.16 -4.02 -14.31
C PRO A 7 7.19 -5.52 -14.66
N ASP A 8 8.28 -5.97 -15.30
CA ASP A 8 8.46 -7.37 -15.69
C ASP A 8 8.54 -8.32 -14.50
N ASP A 9 9.03 -7.83 -13.36
CA ASP A 9 9.28 -8.58 -12.13
C ASP A 9 8.24 -8.31 -11.03
N LEU A 10 7.00 -7.99 -11.42
CA LEU A 10 5.92 -7.66 -10.49
C LEU A 10 5.74 -8.78 -9.44
N PRO A 11 5.78 -8.47 -8.13
CA PRO A 11 5.47 -9.45 -7.09
C PRO A 11 4.05 -9.97 -7.20
N VAL A 12 3.92 -11.27 -7.46
CA VAL A 12 2.63 -11.97 -7.52
C VAL A 12 2.61 -13.12 -6.54
N VAL A 13 1.51 -13.24 -5.81
CA VAL A 13 1.19 -14.41 -4.98
C VAL A 13 -0.04 -15.10 -5.54
N PRO A 14 -0.07 -16.45 -5.59
CA PRO A 14 -1.27 -17.16 -6.01
C PRO A 14 -2.39 -16.89 -5.00
N ALA A 15 -3.59 -16.64 -5.52
CA ALA A 15 -4.79 -16.43 -4.72
C ALA A 15 -5.92 -17.33 -5.19
N CYS A 16 -6.79 -17.74 -4.26
CA CYS A 16 -8.01 -18.45 -4.61
C CYS A 16 -8.92 -17.56 -5.48
N ARG A 17 -9.79 -18.15 -6.31
CA ARG A 17 -10.69 -17.37 -7.18
C ARG A 17 -11.53 -16.36 -6.40
N ASP A 18 -12.10 -16.79 -5.28
CA ASP A 18 -12.94 -15.95 -4.42
C ASP A 18 -12.12 -14.81 -3.79
N CYS A 19 -10.90 -15.12 -3.35
CA CYS A 19 -9.94 -14.18 -2.79
C CYS A 19 -9.49 -13.15 -3.82
N ASN A 20 -9.32 -13.57 -5.08
CA ASN A 20 -8.88 -12.71 -6.17
C ASN A 20 -10.00 -11.76 -6.62
N ALA A 21 -11.23 -12.27 -6.74
CA ALA A 21 -12.39 -11.50 -7.21
C ALA A 21 -13.05 -10.64 -6.11
N GLY A 22 -13.06 -11.12 -4.86
CA GLY A 22 -13.85 -10.54 -3.76
C GLY A 22 -13.46 -9.11 -3.34
N PHE A 23 -12.27 -8.63 -3.71
CA PHE A 23 -11.78 -7.30 -3.34
C PHE A 23 -11.83 -6.27 -4.47
N SER A 24 -12.20 -6.68 -5.70
CA SER A 24 -12.20 -5.79 -6.86
C SER A 24 -13.00 -4.49 -6.64
N PRO A 25 -14.20 -4.49 -6.01
CA PRO A 25 -14.93 -3.25 -5.74
C PRO A 25 -14.22 -2.31 -4.76
N ASP A 26 -13.56 -2.86 -3.73
CA ASP A 26 -12.84 -2.07 -2.74
C ASP A 26 -11.54 -1.50 -3.33
N GLU A 27 -10.81 -2.27 -4.14
CA GLU A 27 -9.60 -1.80 -4.82
C GLU A 27 -9.88 -0.67 -5.81
N GLU A 28 -10.97 -0.78 -6.57
CA GLU A 28 -11.41 0.30 -7.45
C GLU A 28 -11.82 1.54 -6.67
N TYR A 29 -12.60 1.36 -5.60
CA TYR A 29 -12.98 2.47 -4.73
C TYR A 29 -11.74 3.20 -4.20
N VAL A 30 -10.78 2.47 -3.63
CA VAL A 30 -9.55 3.07 -3.09
C VAL A 30 -8.75 3.76 -4.20
N ALA A 31 -8.59 3.12 -5.37
CA ALA A 31 -7.86 3.73 -6.49
C ALA A 31 -8.51 5.03 -6.97
N CYS A 32 -9.84 5.08 -7.09
CA CYS A 32 -10.55 6.29 -7.44
C CYS A 32 -10.49 7.35 -6.33
N LEU A 33 -10.65 6.95 -5.05
CA LEU A 33 -10.57 7.85 -3.90
C LEU A 33 -9.24 8.61 -3.86
N VAL A 34 -8.11 7.91 -4.01
CA VAL A 34 -6.78 8.53 -3.98
C VAL A 34 -6.62 9.57 -5.09
N GLU A 35 -7.00 9.26 -6.33
CA GLU A 35 -6.88 10.23 -7.43
C GLU A 35 -7.85 11.39 -7.28
N CYS A 36 -9.07 11.15 -6.78
CA CYS A 36 -10.04 12.21 -6.52
C CYS A 36 -9.54 13.19 -5.45
N MET A 37 -8.89 12.68 -4.39
CA MET A 37 -8.25 13.51 -3.37
C MET A 37 -7.08 14.31 -3.92
N LEU A 38 -6.22 13.69 -4.73
CA LEU A 38 -5.10 14.38 -5.40
C LEU A 38 -5.58 15.49 -6.34
N ALA A 39 -6.67 15.27 -7.06
CA ALA A 39 -7.25 16.24 -7.98
C ALA A 39 -8.19 17.26 -7.30
N GLY A 40 -8.60 17.02 -6.05
CA GLY A 40 -9.66 17.78 -5.37
C GLY A 40 -11.03 17.69 -6.06
N SER A 41 -11.26 16.67 -6.90
CA SER A 41 -12.45 16.56 -7.75
C SER A 41 -12.83 15.12 -8.02
N THR A 42 -14.11 14.89 -8.30
CA THR A 42 -14.65 13.59 -8.75
C THR A 42 -15.02 13.59 -10.23
N ALA A 43 -14.87 14.74 -10.91
CA ALA A 43 -15.13 14.84 -12.34
C ALA A 43 -14.02 14.14 -13.12
N SER A 44 -14.38 13.17 -13.96
CA SER A 44 -13.42 12.39 -14.76
C SER A 44 -12.50 13.25 -15.61
N SER A 45 -12.99 14.39 -16.12
CA SER A 45 -12.20 15.36 -16.91
C SER A 45 -11.12 16.09 -16.13
N LYS A 46 -11.17 16.07 -14.79
CA LYS A 46 -10.16 16.67 -13.90
C LYS A 46 -9.19 15.64 -13.32
N ILE A 47 -9.39 14.35 -13.61
CA ILE A 47 -8.51 13.28 -13.14
C ILE A 47 -7.39 13.07 -14.16
N GLY A 48 -6.14 13.33 -13.74
CA GLY A 48 -4.98 13.20 -14.63
C GLY A 48 -4.66 11.75 -15.04
N ARG A 49 -5.10 10.77 -14.25
CA ARG A 49 -4.84 9.35 -14.50
C ARG A 49 -5.92 8.74 -15.38
N GLU A 50 -5.61 8.49 -16.65
CA GLU A 50 -6.56 8.04 -17.68
C GLU A 50 -7.38 6.81 -17.27
N LYS A 51 -6.74 5.81 -16.68
CA LYS A 51 -7.40 4.58 -16.19
C LYS A 51 -8.50 4.91 -15.17
N ILE A 52 -8.23 5.84 -14.26
CA ILE A 52 -9.17 6.22 -13.19
C ILE A 52 -10.25 7.15 -13.74
N ALA A 53 -9.90 8.10 -14.62
CA ALA A 53 -10.86 8.93 -15.34
C ALA A 53 -11.88 8.07 -16.10
N ARG A 54 -11.41 7.01 -16.78
CA ARG A 54 -12.26 6.04 -17.49
C ARG A 54 -13.17 5.28 -16.55
N ILE A 55 -12.67 4.78 -15.42
CA ILE A 55 -13.49 4.07 -14.42
C ILE A 55 -14.60 4.98 -13.90
N LEU A 56 -14.29 6.22 -13.52
CA LEU A 56 -15.28 7.18 -13.03
C LEU A 56 -16.35 7.51 -14.08
N ALA A 57 -15.96 7.62 -15.36
CA ALA A 57 -16.90 7.85 -16.45
C ALA A 57 -17.81 6.63 -16.71
N GLN A 58 -17.28 5.41 -16.58
CA GLN A 58 -18.01 4.17 -16.86
C GLN A 58 -18.83 3.66 -15.66
N ARG A 59 -18.51 4.10 -14.43
CA ARG A 59 -19.16 3.66 -13.19
C ARG A 59 -19.83 4.84 -12.46
N PRO A 60 -20.99 5.32 -12.94
CA PRO A 60 -21.65 6.51 -12.39
C PRO A 60 -22.04 6.35 -10.92
N ALA A 61 -22.36 5.14 -10.46
CA ALA A 61 -22.66 4.88 -9.04
C ALA A 61 -21.44 5.12 -8.13
N LEU A 62 -20.23 4.72 -8.56
CA LEU A 62 -18.99 4.98 -7.82
C LEU A 62 -18.65 6.47 -7.84
N ALA A 63 -18.78 7.12 -9.00
CA ALA A 63 -18.53 8.56 -9.12
C ALA A 63 -19.49 9.38 -8.23
N ALA A 64 -20.78 9.04 -8.21
CA ALA A 64 -21.77 9.66 -7.34
C ALA A 64 -21.45 9.44 -5.85
N ARG A 65 -21.04 8.23 -5.47
CA ARG A 65 -20.61 7.91 -4.09
C ARG A 65 -19.44 8.77 -3.63
N LEU A 66 -18.41 8.90 -4.48
CA LEU A 66 -17.26 9.77 -4.18
C LEU A 66 -17.65 11.25 -4.17
N ALA A 67 -18.58 11.67 -5.03
CA ALA A 67 -19.06 13.06 -5.06
C ALA A 67 -19.84 13.42 -3.78
N GLN A 68 -20.65 12.49 -3.27
CA GLN A 68 -21.36 12.65 -2.00
C GLN A 68 -20.41 12.65 -0.80
N ALA A 69 -19.30 11.92 -0.89
CA ALA A 69 -18.26 11.93 0.13
C ALA A 69 -17.39 13.20 0.10
N ARG A 70 -17.48 14.03 -0.95
CA ARG A 70 -16.66 15.25 -1.09
C ARG A 70 -17.24 16.38 -0.26
N GLU A 71 -16.39 16.99 0.55
CA GLU A 71 -16.71 18.15 1.37
C GLU A 71 -15.80 19.33 1.03
N GLU A 72 -16.38 20.51 0.85
CA GLU A 72 -15.62 21.76 0.74
C GLU A 72 -15.42 22.35 2.13
N THR A 73 -14.17 22.55 2.50
CA THR A 73 -13.77 23.14 3.78
C THR A 73 -12.97 24.41 3.56
N PRO A 74 -12.85 25.31 4.56
CA PRO A 74 -12.01 26.50 4.44
C PRO A 74 -10.55 26.19 4.07
N ASP A 75 -10.06 25.01 4.45
CA ASP A 75 -8.69 24.55 4.17
C ASP A 75 -8.56 23.82 2.82
N GLY A 76 -9.64 23.73 2.04
CA GLY A 76 -9.69 23.04 0.75
C GLY A 76 -10.68 21.87 0.71
N VAL A 77 -10.49 20.96 -0.24
CA VAL A 77 -11.39 19.82 -0.47
C VAL A 77 -11.00 18.64 0.41
N ARG A 78 -11.97 18.08 1.13
CA ARG A 78 -11.84 16.84 1.89
C ARG A 78 -12.79 15.78 1.36
N PHE A 79 -12.51 14.53 1.71
CA PHE A 79 -13.36 13.40 1.37
C PHE A 79 -13.60 12.56 2.61
N ALA A 80 -14.85 12.23 2.89
CA ALA A 80 -15.22 11.22 3.88
C ALA A 80 -14.75 9.84 3.39
N ILE A 81 -13.84 9.23 4.16
CA ILE A 81 -13.21 7.95 3.79
C ILE A 81 -14.06 6.79 4.29
N GLU A 82 -14.29 5.80 3.44
CA GLU A 82 -14.86 4.53 3.87
C GLU A 82 -13.76 3.62 4.42
N ASP A 83 -13.45 3.80 5.71
CA ASP A 83 -12.33 3.15 6.39
C ASP A 83 -12.31 1.63 6.21
N GLN A 84 -13.48 0.97 6.20
CA GLN A 84 -13.54 -0.47 6.04
C GLN A 84 -13.07 -0.93 4.64
N ARG A 85 -13.39 -0.19 3.57
CA ARG A 85 -12.94 -0.52 2.21
C ARG A 85 -11.43 -0.35 2.09
N VAL A 86 -10.91 0.73 2.63
CA VAL A 86 -9.47 0.99 2.68
C VAL A 86 -8.77 -0.13 3.47
N ARG A 87 -9.29 -0.45 4.65
CA ARG A 87 -8.76 -1.52 5.51
C ARG A 87 -8.71 -2.86 4.78
N ASN A 88 -9.77 -3.24 4.07
CA ASN A 88 -9.81 -4.48 3.30
C ASN A 88 -8.69 -4.54 2.26
N VAL A 89 -8.48 -3.46 1.50
CA VAL A 89 -7.43 -3.37 0.47
C VAL A 89 -6.04 -3.40 1.09
N VAL A 90 -5.79 -2.57 2.10
CA VAL A 90 -4.49 -2.48 2.76
C VAL A 90 -4.13 -3.82 3.41
N LEU A 91 -5.07 -4.47 4.10
CA LEU A 91 -4.80 -5.75 4.76
C LEU A 91 -4.57 -6.87 3.75
N LYS A 92 -5.32 -6.91 2.64
CA LYS A 92 -5.07 -7.84 1.52
C LYS A 92 -3.64 -7.68 1.00
N LEU A 93 -3.23 -6.45 0.69
CA LEU A 93 -1.90 -6.15 0.15
C LEU A 93 -0.80 -6.46 1.15
N ALA A 94 -0.98 -6.08 2.42
CA ALA A 94 0.00 -6.33 3.47
C ALA A 94 0.25 -7.83 3.67
N ARG A 95 -0.82 -8.64 3.70
CA ARG A 95 -0.71 -10.11 3.76
C ARG A 95 -0.03 -10.70 2.53
N GLY A 96 -0.35 -10.18 1.35
CA GLY A 96 0.31 -10.58 0.09
C GLY A 96 1.82 -10.32 0.14
N HIS A 97 2.24 -9.16 0.64
CA HIS A 97 3.65 -8.80 0.77
C HIS A 97 4.38 -9.62 1.84
N ALA A 98 3.76 -9.85 3.00
CA ALA A 98 4.34 -10.72 4.01
C ALA A 98 4.54 -12.14 3.47
N LEU A 99 3.55 -12.69 2.77
CA LEU A 99 3.66 -14.01 2.15
C LEU A 99 4.72 -14.03 1.03
N PHE A 100 4.78 -13.00 0.19
CA PHE A 100 5.73 -12.95 -0.92
C PHE A 100 7.18 -12.82 -0.45
N ASP A 101 7.43 -11.92 0.51
CA ASP A 101 8.78 -11.56 0.93
C ASP A 101 9.31 -12.40 2.09
N LEU A 102 8.46 -12.72 3.07
CA LEU A 102 8.83 -13.46 4.27
C LEU A 102 8.42 -14.93 4.24
N ASN A 103 7.55 -15.33 3.30
CA ASN A 103 6.89 -16.64 3.31
C ASN A 103 5.95 -16.85 4.52
N GLU A 104 5.48 -15.75 5.13
CA GLU A 104 4.62 -15.77 6.32
C GLU A 104 3.15 -15.53 5.95
N ALA A 105 2.27 -16.49 6.27
CA ALA A 105 0.84 -16.43 5.97
C ALA A 105 0.03 -15.91 7.17
N HIS A 106 -0.12 -14.59 7.30
CA HIS A 106 -0.91 -13.97 8.36
C HIS A 106 -2.43 -13.98 8.08
N ARG A 107 -3.17 -14.89 8.72
CA ARG A 107 -4.63 -15.03 8.55
C ARG A 107 -5.43 -14.31 9.63
N GLU A 108 -4.82 -14.13 10.78
CA GLU A 108 -5.29 -13.40 11.94
C GLU A 108 -5.38 -11.89 11.68
N GLN A 109 -6.06 -11.19 12.60
CA GLN A 109 -6.08 -9.73 12.59
C GLN A 109 -4.71 -9.19 13.03
N PRO A 110 -4.24 -8.09 12.43
CA PRO A 110 -2.99 -7.47 12.85
C PRO A 110 -3.12 -6.87 14.25
N SER A 111 -2.02 -6.86 15.01
CA SER A 111 -1.94 -6.20 16.31
C SER A 111 -1.94 -4.68 16.17
N ARG A 112 -1.45 -4.16 15.04
CA ARG A 112 -1.50 -2.74 14.68
C ARG A 112 -1.92 -2.55 13.23
N PHE A 113 -2.81 -1.58 13.01
CA PHE A 113 -3.19 -1.13 11.67
C PHE A 113 -3.32 0.39 11.70
N GLU A 114 -2.56 1.05 10.83
CA GLU A 114 -2.63 2.50 10.63
C GLU A 114 -2.74 2.81 9.14
N PHE A 115 -3.57 3.80 8.81
CA PHE A 115 -3.71 4.35 7.48
C PHE A 115 -3.99 5.84 7.60
N LEU A 116 -3.16 6.68 6.98
CA LEU A 116 -3.29 8.12 7.04
C LEU A 116 -2.60 8.80 5.85
N PRO A 117 -3.04 10.02 5.48
CA PRO A 117 -2.30 10.82 4.54
C PRO A 117 -0.91 11.15 5.06
N LEU A 118 0.06 11.11 4.17
CA LEU A 118 1.47 11.34 4.45
C LEU A 118 1.75 12.78 4.94
N PHE A 119 0.99 13.75 4.46
CA PHE A 119 1.09 15.14 4.92
C PHE A 119 0.48 15.36 6.31
N ALA A 120 -0.35 14.42 6.79
CA ALA A 120 -0.95 14.49 8.13
C ALA A 120 0.00 13.96 9.21
N MET A 121 1.11 13.32 8.83
CA MET A 121 2.15 12.91 9.76
C MET A 121 2.96 14.12 10.25
N SER A 122 3.26 14.17 11.54
CA SER A 122 4.30 15.07 12.04
C SER A 122 5.67 14.70 11.45
N ALA A 123 6.59 15.66 11.36
CA ALA A 123 7.94 15.37 10.83
C ALA A 123 8.64 14.20 11.56
N PRO A 124 8.61 14.08 12.90
CA PRO A 124 9.18 12.93 13.61
C PRO A 124 8.46 11.61 13.29
N ALA A 125 7.13 11.63 13.18
CA ALA A 125 6.36 10.43 12.83
C ALA A 125 6.67 9.98 11.40
N ARG A 126 6.81 10.93 10.46
CA ARG A 126 7.18 10.64 9.08
C ARG A 126 8.59 10.06 8.99
N GLU A 127 9.55 10.62 9.73
CA GLU A 127 10.91 10.08 9.78
C GLU A 127 10.91 8.64 10.30
N LEU A 128 10.17 8.35 11.37
CA LEU A 128 10.05 6.99 11.91
C LEU A 128 9.40 6.01 10.92
N PHE A 129 8.37 6.46 10.19
CA PHE A 129 7.69 5.66 9.16
C PHE A 129 8.60 5.37 7.96
N GLU A 130 9.40 6.34 7.52
CA GLU A 130 10.34 6.16 6.40
C GLU A 130 11.59 5.38 6.81
N ARG A 131 11.95 5.41 8.10
CA ARG A 131 13.10 4.69 8.64
C ARG A 131 12.92 3.20 8.42
N ARG A 132 13.84 2.63 7.66
CA ARG A 132 13.90 1.19 7.39
C ARG A 132 14.06 0.43 8.73
N PRO A 133 13.14 -0.47 9.10
CA PRO A 133 13.27 -1.23 10.34
C PRO A 133 14.48 -2.16 10.23
N THR A 134 15.29 -2.20 11.29
CA THR A 134 16.28 -3.25 11.45
C THR A 134 15.53 -4.53 11.78
N ALA A 135 15.74 -5.59 11.01
CA ALA A 135 15.14 -6.87 11.34
C ALA A 135 15.65 -7.31 12.72
N SER A 136 14.73 -7.78 13.57
CA SER A 136 15.10 -8.23 14.93
C SER A 136 15.53 -9.70 14.97
N CYS A 137 15.29 -10.43 13.88
CA CYS A 137 15.74 -11.79 13.65
C CYS A 137 16.10 -11.98 12.17
N PHE A 138 16.77 -13.09 11.85
CA PHE A 138 16.94 -13.49 10.45
C PHE A 138 15.60 -13.95 9.87
N PRO A 139 15.24 -13.55 8.64
CA PRO A 139 14.09 -14.10 7.93
C PRO A 139 14.25 -15.59 7.65
N GLU A 140 13.16 -16.27 7.30
CA GLU A 140 13.16 -17.70 6.96
C GLU A 140 14.20 -18.00 5.85
N VAL A 141 14.94 -19.09 6.01
CA VAL A 141 15.91 -19.55 5.00
C VAL A 141 15.19 -19.83 3.69
N GLY A 142 15.66 -19.22 2.60
CA GLY A 142 15.03 -19.33 1.28
C GLY A 142 13.99 -18.25 0.98
N SER A 143 13.53 -17.49 1.98
CA SER A 143 12.68 -16.32 1.77
C SER A 143 13.38 -15.26 0.92
N ARG A 144 12.60 -14.42 0.23
CA ARG A 144 13.16 -13.32 -0.56
C ARG A 144 13.83 -12.28 0.33
N ALA A 145 13.30 -12.03 1.52
CA ALA A 145 13.93 -11.17 2.51
C ALA A 145 15.32 -11.70 2.90
N MET A 146 15.48 -13.01 3.13
CA MET A 146 16.79 -13.61 3.42
C MET A 146 17.74 -13.48 2.22
N GLN A 147 17.26 -13.76 1.00
CA GLN A 147 18.06 -13.62 -0.21
C GLN A 147 18.58 -12.17 -0.39
N ARG A 148 17.75 -11.16 -0.11
CA ARG A 148 18.17 -9.75 -0.18
C ARG A 148 19.22 -9.38 0.87
N LEU A 149 19.16 -9.95 2.07
CA LEU A 149 20.20 -9.76 3.08
C LEU A 149 21.55 -10.32 2.62
N VAL A 150 21.55 -11.50 1.98
CA VAL A 150 22.78 -12.18 1.51
C VAL A 150 23.35 -11.53 0.25
N LEU A 151 22.50 -11.09 -0.68
CA LEU A 151 22.91 -10.54 -1.97
C LEU A 151 23.17 -9.02 -1.95
N SER A 152 23.05 -8.37 -0.80
CA SER A 152 23.30 -6.93 -0.67
C SER A 152 24.75 -6.60 -1.05
N PRO A 153 25.00 -5.67 -2.00
CA PRO A 153 26.32 -5.43 -2.58
C PRO A 153 27.34 -4.78 -1.62
N GLU A 154 26.91 -4.43 -0.41
CA GLU A 154 27.81 -3.97 0.64
C GLU A 154 28.61 -5.18 1.17
N LYS A 155 29.87 -5.31 0.73
CA LYS A 155 30.84 -6.39 1.02
C LYS A 155 31.25 -6.53 2.50
N GLN A 156 30.37 -6.23 3.44
CA GLN A 156 30.54 -6.57 4.84
C GLN A 156 29.75 -7.87 5.09
N LEU A 157 30.06 -8.57 6.19
CA LEU A 157 29.29 -9.72 6.70
C LEU A 157 27.77 -9.49 6.48
N PRO A 158 26.91 -10.53 6.32
CA PRO A 158 25.46 -10.34 6.35
C PRO A 158 25.02 -9.79 7.72
N THR A 159 25.25 -8.51 7.93
CA THR A 159 24.67 -7.72 8.98
C THR A 159 23.20 -7.65 8.63
N ILE A 160 22.34 -7.79 9.63
CA ILE A 160 20.90 -7.62 9.46
C ILE A 160 20.68 -6.14 9.11
N GLY A 161 20.79 -5.83 7.82
CA GLY A 161 20.62 -4.52 7.27
C GLY A 161 19.14 -4.15 7.29
N PRO A 162 18.82 -2.85 7.33
CA PRO A 162 17.44 -2.44 7.45
C PRO A 162 16.73 -2.66 6.10
N ALA A 163 15.53 -3.24 6.15
CA ALA A 163 14.83 -3.70 4.94
C ALA A 163 14.60 -2.54 3.94
N PRO A 164 14.99 -2.67 2.66
CA PRO A 164 14.82 -1.58 1.69
C PRO A 164 13.35 -1.37 1.33
N TRP A 165 13.01 -0.14 0.95
CA TRP A 165 11.77 0.13 0.25
C TRP A 165 11.82 -0.48 -1.15
N ILE A 166 10.85 -1.34 -1.44
CA ILE A 166 10.65 -1.95 -2.76
C ILE A 166 9.71 -1.02 -3.53
N LYS A 167 10.24 -0.40 -4.58
CA LYS A 167 9.48 0.52 -5.44
C LYS A 167 8.97 -0.27 -6.64
N ILE A 168 7.68 -0.60 -6.64
CA ILE A 168 7.03 -1.31 -7.75
C ILE A 168 6.79 -0.37 -8.92
N GLN A 169 6.27 0.82 -8.63
CA GLN A 169 6.09 1.85 -9.64
C GLN A 169 6.41 3.21 -8.99
N PRO A 170 7.48 3.91 -9.45
CA PRO A 170 7.90 5.16 -8.83
C PRO A 170 6.77 6.18 -8.70
N GLY A 171 6.63 6.78 -7.51
CA GLY A 171 5.59 7.75 -7.22
C GLY A 171 4.17 7.17 -7.12
N ARG A 172 3.99 5.84 -7.24
CA ARG A 172 2.67 5.19 -7.29
C ARG A 172 2.50 4.10 -6.26
N TYR A 173 3.48 3.20 -6.16
CA TYR A 173 3.39 2.11 -5.23
C TYR A 173 4.79 1.69 -4.77
N ARG A 174 4.99 1.80 -3.47
CA ARG A 174 6.17 1.23 -2.80
C ARG A 174 5.73 0.59 -1.49
N TYR A 175 6.45 -0.43 -1.10
CA TYR A 175 6.21 -1.11 0.15
C TYR A 175 7.52 -1.53 0.79
N LEU A 176 7.46 -1.87 2.07
CA LEU A 176 8.57 -2.38 2.85
C LEU A 176 8.03 -3.52 3.70
N VAL A 177 8.83 -4.57 3.86
CA VAL A 177 8.53 -5.71 4.72
C VAL A 177 9.73 -5.96 5.63
N SER A 178 9.48 -6.12 6.92
CA SER A 178 10.51 -6.42 7.92
C SER A 178 10.12 -7.63 8.75
N ALA A 179 11.07 -8.54 8.93
CA ALA A 179 10.97 -9.72 9.78
C ALA A 179 11.33 -9.38 11.24
N GLY A 180 10.69 -10.06 12.20
CA GLY A 180 10.94 -9.87 13.62
C GLY A 180 10.10 -10.78 14.51
N VAL A 181 9.88 -10.36 15.75
CA VAL A 181 8.92 -10.98 16.69
C VAL A 181 7.49 -11.02 16.10
N GLY A 182 7.24 -10.19 15.09
CA GLY A 182 6.30 -10.47 14.02
C GLY A 182 6.55 -9.55 12.81
N ALA A 183 5.75 -9.72 11.76
CA ALA A 183 5.97 -9.01 10.49
C ALA A 183 5.46 -7.57 10.55
N ILE A 184 6.26 -6.63 10.03
CA ILE A 184 5.83 -5.25 9.77
C ILE A 184 5.80 -5.04 8.28
N VAL A 185 4.65 -4.57 7.78
CA VAL A 185 4.46 -4.18 6.38
C VAL A 185 4.05 -2.73 6.29
N ARG A 186 4.84 -1.92 5.59
CA ARG A 186 4.51 -0.53 5.27
C ARG A 186 4.21 -0.41 3.79
N ILE A 187 3.18 0.35 3.43
CA ILE A 187 2.77 0.58 2.04
C ILE A 187 2.56 2.09 1.85
N VAL A 188 2.96 2.59 0.69
CA VAL A 188 2.66 3.97 0.26
C VAL A 188 1.97 3.94 -1.10
N PHE A 189 0.81 4.60 -1.19
CA PHE A 189 0.03 4.77 -2.42
C PHE A 189 0.16 6.20 -2.93
N SER A 190 0.56 6.35 -4.20
CA SER A 190 0.67 7.63 -4.92
C SER A 190 1.44 8.73 -4.16
N GLU A 191 2.38 8.35 -3.28
CA GLU A 191 3.05 9.25 -2.33
C GLU A 191 2.10 10.15 -1.51
N TYR A 192 0.85 9.73 -1.38
CA TYR A 192 -0.20 10.45 -0.68
C TYR A 192 -0.63 9.73 0.59
N PHE A 193 -0.92 8.44 0.52
CA PHE A 193 -1.31 7.66 1.69
C PHE A 193 -0.19 6.75 2.15
N ALA A 194 -0.01 6.65 3.46
CA ALA A 194 0.79 5.62 4.10
C ALA A 194 -0.09 4.70 4.91
N SER A 195 0.30 3.43 4.94
CA SER A 195 -0.21 2.47 5.90
C SER A 195 0.91 1.68 6.54
N GLU A 196 0.72 1.30 7.79
CA GLU A 196 1.52 0.31 8.50
C GLU A 196 0.60 -0.78 9.04
N VAL A 197 0.97 -2.03 8.79
CA VAL A 197 0.30 -3.22 9.34
C VAL A 197 1.36 -4.04 10.05
N ALA A 198 1.10 -4.40 11.31
CA ALA A 198 2.00 -5.24 12.09
C ALA A 198 1.26 -6.44 12.68
N TRP A 199 1.95 -7.57 12.70
CA TRP A 199 1.58 -8.77 13.43
C TRP A 199 2.61 -9.02 14.53
N GLY A 200 2.19 -9.58 15.67
CA GLY A 200 3.01 -9.76 16.87
C GLY A 200 2.54 -8.93 18.05
#